data_AF-A0A0K2RPZ5-F1
#
_entry.id   AF-A0A0K2RPZ5-F1
#
_cell.length_a   1.000
_cell.length_b   1.000
_cell.length_c   1.000
_cell.angle_alpha   90.00
_cell.angle_beta   90.00
_cell.angle_gamma   90.00
#
_symmetry.space_group_name_H-M   'P 1'
#
loop_
_entity.id
_entity.type
_entity.pdbx_description
1 polymer ?
#
loop_
_entity_poly.entity_id
_entity_poly.type
_entity_poly.pdbx_seq_one_letter_code
_entity_poly.pdbx_strand_id
1 'polypeptide(L)'
;MDAVRAGDSLVVSTPPGSGQTQTAINAIGALVNEGKSVLVVGDRRASLNGLAGHFEALGLESMLFRPGNGATPQQLKGQLISAIIRNEKSLEPQLANLHKTLTEHRHALMDHVASLHNVRQRWGCSPYQAMQSLAELTSIHPAPATTVRLKRSVLDNIKDRAELAERLRRAAELGSFSRESTSSPWYGARLVTRKETEEAQQLARSAAEQLPRLRERMNQVAEHSEIRLGANFAEWGAQLELLMAVRESLDKFTPDIFDRPVHDLISATATSAWRRERGVEMPSMQRSRLRRVAKEYVRPGVHIADLHSSLALVQEQRALWAQYATTQRHPAVPSGLADLGASYRELDRDLRRLGDCLQHTAAGGDLHATRYEDLMERLERLVADTGTLETLPERTLLVENMREHGLAELLADLAEREVPAESVAAELDLAWWQSALEAMISGDDYLAMSDGDSLRRLEAEYRLADHAHIASGAARLRWKLAEMWRAGIAEHPRQSELLRNLIKDGRVTLSALSAQAPALVSRLVPVWSISPYLLTSLLPAEQKFDAVVILDAESTSLQAVLPAIAGPSKWLPLATRRSPMPALSASPWSHPWPEPQAKTPWTVHSMPWPGSCPPGS
;
A
#
# COMPACT_ATOMS: atom_id res chain seq x y z
N MET A 1 4.28 -35.93 20.59
CA MET A 1 3.13 -36.84 20.39
C MET A 1 3.34 -37.71 19.17
N ASP A 2 3.75 -37.14 18.04
CA ASP A 2 3.98 -37.92 16.81
C ASP A 2 5.01 -39.04 16.99
N ALA A 3 6.11 -38.80 17.71
CA ALA A 3 7.08 -39.83 18.06
C ALA A 3 6.48 -41.00 18.88
N VAL A 4 5.56 -40.73 19.82
CA VAL A 4 4.84 -41.78 20.59
C VAL A 4 3.97 -42.63 19.65
N ARG A 5 3.29 -41.98 18.69
CA ARG A 5 2.43 -42.65 17.69
C ARG A 5 3.24 -43.46 16.68
N ALA A 6 4.38 -42.94 16.23
CA ALA A 6 5.37 -43.65 15.43
C ALA A 6 5.96 -44.87 16.17
N GLY A 7 5.83 -44.88 17.51
CA GLY A 7 6.25 -45.97 18.36
C GLY A 7 7.71 -45.90 18.77
N ASP A 8 8.27 -44.69 18.84
CA ASP A 8 9.61 -44.42 19.35
C ASP A 8 9.62 -44.43 20.88
N SER A 9 10.75 -44.84 21.45
CA SER A 9 11.02 -44.68 22.89
C SER A 9 11.66 -43.32 23.14
N LEU A 10 11.14 -42.56 24.10
CA LEU A 10 11.57 -41.18 24.33
C LEU A 10 11.59 -40.79 25.81
N VAL A 11 12.59 -40.00 26.17
CA VAL A 11 12.69 -39.37 27.49
C VAL A 11 12.21 -37.93 27.37
N VAL A 12 11.21 -37.54 28.16
CA VAL A 12 10.80 -36.12 28.26
C VAL A 12 11.31 -35.56 29.58
N SER A 13 12.20 -34.57 29.49
CA SER A 13 12.69 -33.83 30.65
C SER A 13 12.06 -32.44 30.70
N THR A 14 11.36 -32.13 31.79
CA THR A 14 10.66 -30.83 31.92
C THR A 14 10.87 -30.17 33.29
N PRO A 15 10.81 -28.83 33.38
CA PRO A 15 10.74 -28.12 34.66
C PRO A 15 9.47 -28.48 35.46
N PRO A 16 9.46 -28.30 36.79
CA PRO A 16 8.24 -28.43 37.58
C PRO A 16 7.16 -27.46 37.10
N GLY A 17 5.91 -27.91 37.03
CA GLY A 17 4.76 -27.07 36.62
C GLY A 17 4.54 -26.96 35.11
N SER A 18 5.38 -27.55 34.27
CA SER A 18 5.25 -27.49 32.80
C SER A 18 4.30 -28.54 32.19
N GLY A 19 3.41 -29.14 32.98
CA GLY A 19 2.42 -30.09 32.46
C GLY A 19 2.95 -31.49 32.11
N GLN A 20 3.92 -32.02 32.85
CA GLN A 20 4.44 -33.38 32.65
C GLN A 20 3.32 -34.45 32.72
N THR A 21 2.45 -34.37 33.73
CA THR A 21 1.28 -35.26 33.88
C THR A 21 0.32 -35.13 32.70
N GLN A 22 0.06 -33.91 32.22
CA GLN A 22 -0.78 -33.69 31.04
C GLN A 22 -0.18 -34.32 29.78
N THR A 23 1.14 -34.23 29.64
CA THR A 23 1.88 -34.88 28.54
C THR A 23 1.76 -36.39 28.62
N ALA A 24 1.88 -36.98 29.81
CA ALA A 24 1.66 -38.40 30.04
C ALA A 24 0.24 -38.82 29.63
N ILE A 25 -0.77 -38.08 30.07
CA ILE A 25 -2.18 -38.37 29.79
C ILE A 25 -2.48 -38.28 28.29
N ASN A 26 -1.96 -37.24 27.62
CA ASN A 26 -2.13 -37.08 26.18
C ASN A 26 -1.44 -38.23 25.40
N ALA A 27 -0.26 -38.68 25.85
CA ALA A 27 0.43 -39.82 25.25
C ALA A 27 -0.34 -41.13 25.47
N ILE A 28 -0.83 -41.37 26.69
CA ILE A 28 -1.68 -42.52 27.02
C ILE A 28 -2.95 -42.49 26.18
N GLY A 29 -3.64 -41.35 26.10
CA GLY A 29 -4.84 -41.18 25.30
C GLY A 29 -4.61 -41.48 23.81
N ALA A 30 -3.49 -41.03 23.25
CA ALA A 30 -3.11 -41.33 21.87
C ALA A 30 -2.87 -42.82 21.63
N LEU A 31 -2.14 -43.50 22.52
CA LEU A 31 -1.89 -44.94 22.45
C LEU A 31 -3.17 -45.75 22.59
N VAL A 32 -4.02 -45.40 23.55
CA VAL A 32 -5.31 -46.06 23.75
C VAL A 32 -6.25 -45.85 22.56
N ASN A 33 -6.23 -44.68 21.94
CA ASN A 33 -7.00 -44.41 20.72
C ASN A 33 -6.56 -45.30 19.54
N GLU A 34 -5.30 -45.74 19.52
CA GLU A 34 -4.74 -46.73 18.58
C GLU A 34 -5.00 -48.19 19.01
N GLY A 35 -5.72 -48.41 20.12
CA GLY A 35 -6.04 -49.72 20.66
C GLY A 35 -4.93 -50.38 21.49
N LYS A 36 -3.88 -49.62 21.86
CA LYS A 36 -2.73 -50.12 22.60
C LYS A 36 -3.00 -50.11 24.11
N SER A 37 -2.50 -51.14 24.79
CA SER A 37 -2.49 -51.27 26.24
C SER A 37 -1.27 -50.58 26.85
N VAL A 38 -1.47 -49.88 27.97
CA VAL A 38 -0.45 -49.02 28.57
C VAL A 38 -0.28 -49.33 30.06
N LEU A 39 0.96 -49.61 30.46
CA LEU A 39 1.35 -49.72 31.88
C LEU A 39 1.95 -48.40 32.36
N VAL A 40 1.30 -47.75 33.32
CA VAL A 40 1.80 -46.57 34.02
C VAL A 40 2.48 -47.01 35.32
N VAL A 41 3.76 -46.71 35.43
CA VAL A 41 4.58 -47.00 36.61
C VAL A 41 4.97 -45.68 37.25
N GLY A 42 4.78 -45.56 38.57
CA GLY A 42 5.20 -44.37 39.32
C GLY A 42 5.62 -44.76 40.72
N ASP A 43 6.79 -44.26 41.15
CA ASP A 43 7.30 -44.49 42.51
C ASP A 43 6.43 -43.75 43.54
N ARG A 44 6.13 -42.48 43.28
CA ARG A 44 5.33 -41.64 44.18
C ARG A 44 3.84 -41.91 44.01
N ARG A 45 3.18 -42.27 45.11
CA ARG A 45 1.70 -42.37 45.17
C ARG A 45 1.01 -41.07 44.77
N ALA A 46 1.60 -39.93 45.10
CA ALA A 46 1.08 -38.61 44.73
C ALA A 46 0.98 -38.44 43.21
N SER A 47 1.98 -38.90 42.45
CA SER A 47 2.00 -38.80 40.99
C SER A 47 0.95 -39.71 40.34
N LEU A 48 0.82 -40.95 40.82
CA LEU A 48 -0.23 -41.87 40.37
C LEU A 48 -1.64 -41.37 40.72
N ASN A 49 -1.84 -40.80 41.91
CA ASN A 49 -3.11 -40.18 42.30
C ASN A 49 -3.39 -38.90 41.50
N GLY A 50 -2.37 -38.10 41.20
CA GLY A 50 -2.47 -36.93 40.34
C GLY A 50 -2.96 -37.33 38.95
N LEU A 51 -2.33 -38.34 38.32
CA LEU A 51 -2.78 -38.89 37.04
C LEU A 51 -4.23 -39.41 37.11
N ALA A 52 -4.59 -40.13 38.17
CA ALA A 52 -5.97 -40.59 38.36
C ALA A 52 -6.97 -39.43 38.47
N GLY A 53 -6.65 -38.38 39.23
CA GLY A 53 -7.52 -37.20 39.37
C GLY A 53 -7.72 -36.44 38.05
N HIS A 54 -6.73 -36.43 37.16
CA HIS A 54 -6.91 -35.85 35.82
C HIS A 54 -7.78 -36.74 34.93
N PHE A 55 -7.62 -38.07 34.99
CA PHE A 55 -8.54 -38.98 34.28
C PHE A 55 -9.98 -38.81 34.77
N GLU A 56 -10.18 -38.62 36.07
CA GLU A 56 -11.49 -38.34 36.67
C GLU A 56 -12.06 -36.99 36.21
N ALA A 57 -11.27 -35.92 36.21
CA ALA A 57 -11.70 -34.61 35.70
C ALA A 57 -12.12 -34.64 34.21
N LEU A 58 -11.56 -35.57 33.43
CA LEU A 58 -11.90 -35.80 32.02
C LEU A 58 -13.05 -36.83 31.83
N GLY A 59 -13.54 -37.46 32.89
CA GLY A 59 -14.53 -38.54 32.83
C GLY A 59 -14.00 -39.82 32.14
N LEU A 60 -12.74 -40.14 32.39
CA LEU A 60 -11.98 -41.27 31.84
C LEU A 60 -11.41 -42.18 32.95
N GLU A 61 -11.85 -42.03 34.20
CA GLU A 61 -11.39 -42.79 35.37
C GLU A 61 -11.56 -44.30 35.20
N SER A 62 -12.64 -44.73 34.56
CA SER A 62 -12.92 -46.15 34.33
C SER A 62 -12.00 -46.81 33.29
N MET A 63 -11.17 -46.05 32.58
CA MET A 63 -10.12 -46.57 31.70
C MET A 63 -8.87 -46.98 32.48
N LEU A 64 -8.67 -46.39 33.66
CA LEU A 64 -7.52 -46.60 34.52
C LEU A 64 -7.80 -47.71 35.53
N PHE A 65 -7.11 -48.84 35.36
CA PHE A 65 -7.16 -49.97 36.29
C PHE A 65 -6.05 -49.88 37.33
N ARG A 66 -6.44 -49.99 38.59
CA ARG A 66 -5.56 -49.78 39.74
C ARG A 66 -5.60 -50.99 40.67
N PRO A 67 -4.84 -52.05 40.37
CA PRO A 67 -4.63 -53.12 41.32
C PRO A 67 -3.68 -52.64 42.42
N GLY A 68 -4.24 -52.15 43.53
CA GLY A 68 -3.47 -51.77 44.71
C GLY A 68 -2.97 -52.99 45.49
N ASN A 69 -2.00 -52.79 46.40
CA ASN A 69 -1.63 -53.82 47.37
C ASN A 69 -2.85 -54.12 48.27
N GLY A 70 -3.29 -55.39 48.30
CA GLY A 70 -4.48 -55.80 49.05
C GLY A 70 -5.82 -55.42 48.40
N ALA A 71 -5.85 -55.12 47.10
CA ALA A 71 -7.11 -54.87 46.38
C ALA A 71 -8.06 -56.06 46.55
N THR A 72 -9.25 -55.81 47.09
CA THR A 72 -10.23 -56.87 47.31
C THR A 72 -10.85 -57.30 45.99
N PRO A 73 -11.28 -58.57 45.85
CA PRO A 73 -12.02 -59.03 44.66
C PRO A 73 -13.22 -58.14 44.33
N GLN A 74 -13.88 -57.58 45.34
CA GLN A 74 -14.99 -56.63 45.20
C GLN A 74 -14.55 -55.29 44.59
N GLN A 75 -13.39 -54.76 44.96
CA GLN A 75 -12.85 -53.53 44.38
C GLN A 75 -12.47 -53.72 42.91
N LEU A 76 -11.83 -54.84 42.56
CA LEU A 76 -11.50 -55.17 41.17
C LEU A 76 -12.76 -55.36 40.32
N LYS A 77 -13.76 -56.08 40.86
CA LYS A 77 -15.09 -56.21 40.25
C LYS A 77 -15.74 -54.85 40.00
N GLY A 78 -15.68 -53.95 40.98
CA GLY A 78 -16.23 -52.60 40.85
C GLY A 78 -15.62 -51.81 39.70
N GLN A 79 -14.28 -51.83 39.57
CA GLN A 79 -13.57 -51.16 38.46
C GLN A 79 -13.98 -51.71 37.09
N LEU A 80 -14.08 -53.05 36.97
CA LEU A 80 -14.50 -53.70 35.71
C LEU A 80 -15.94 -53.37 35.35
N ILE A 81 -16.86 -53.40 36.33
CA ILE A 81 -18.26 -53.03 36.10
C ILE A 81 -18.37 -51.57 35.64
N SER A 82 -17.65 -50.64 36.27
CA SER A 82 -17.62 -49.24 35.85
C SER A 82 -17.10 -49.08 34.41
N ALA A 83 -16.07 -49.85 34.02
CA ALA A 83 -15.56 -49.86 32.65
C ALA A 83 -16.56 -50.44 31.63
N ILE A 84 -17.31 -51.48 32.00
CA ILE A 84 -18.38 -52.04 31.16
C ILE A 84 -19.49 -51.00 30.98
N ILE A 85 -19.95 -50.39 32.08
CA ILE A 85 -20.99 -49.36 32.06
C ILE A 85 -20.55 -48.16 31.20
N ARG A 86 -19.27 -47.73 31.28
CA ARG A 86 -18.73 -46.68 30.41
C ARG A 86 -18.93 -47.01 28.94
N ASN A 87 -18.56 -48.22 28.54
CA ASN A 87 -18.64 -48.65 27.14
C ASN A 87 -20.11 -48.81 26.69
N GLU A 88 -20.96 -49.39 27.52
CA GLU A 88 -22.38 -49.61 27.20
C GLU A 88 -23.18 -48.30 27.11
N LYS A 89 -22.88 -47.31 27.96
CA LYS A 89 -23.54 -46.00 27.96
C LYS A 89 -22.91 -45.00 26.97
N SER A 90 -21.85 -45.38 26.25
CA SER A 90 -21.16 -44.48 25.35
C SER A 90 -22.00 -44.18 24.11
N LEU A 91 -22.13 -42.89 23.78
CA LEU A 91 -22.79 -42.39 22.57
C LEU A 91 -21.74 -41.77 21.63
N GLU A 92 -21.98 -41.91 20.33
CA GLU A 92 -21.14 -41.30 19.31
C GLU A 92 -21.24 -39.77 19.39
N PRO A 93 -20.12 -39.04 19.51
CA PRO A 93 -20.16 -37.59 19.53
C PRO A 93 -20.40 -37.02 18.13
N GLN A 94 -21.42 -36.16 17.97
CA GLN A 94 -21.75 -35.50 16.70
C GLN A 94 -20.81 -34.30 16.44
N LEU A 95 -19.66 -34.55 15.81
CA LEU A 95 -18.60 -33.55 15.62
C LEU A 95 -18.42 -33.07 14.17
N ALA A 96 -19.28 -33.50 13.25
CA ALA A 96 -19.13 -33.20 11.82
C ALA A 96 -19.13 -31.69 11.54
N ASN A 97 -20.12 -30.95 12.06
CA ASN A 97 -20.20 -29.49 11.90
C ASN A 97 -19.03 -28.79 12.57
N LEU A 98 -18.64 -29.24 13.76
CA LEU A 98 -17.50 -28.68 14.50
C LEU A 98 -16.19 -28.78 13.69
N HIS A 99 -15.88 -29.97 13.16
CA HIS A 99 -14.68 -30.18 12.35
C HIS A 99 -14.73 -29.44 11.03
N LYS A 100 -15.92 -29.32 10.42
CA LYS A 100 -16.12 -28.51 9.22
C LYS A 100 -15.78 -27.04 9.49
N THR A 101 -16.42 -26.41 10.49
CA THR A 101 -16.13 -25.03 10.91
C THR A 101 -14.65 -24.82 11.22
N LEU A 102 -14.05 -25.72 12.01
CA LEU A 102 -12.65 -25.61 12.39
C LEU A 102 -11.70 -25.68 11.19
N THR A 103 -12.02 -26.49 10.18
CA THR A 103 -11.20 -26.64 8.96
C THR A 103 -11.41 -25.46 8.00
N GLU A 104 -12.65 -25.06 7.75
CA GLU A 104 -13.00 -23.94 6.88
C GLU A 104 -12.40 -22.63 7.40
N HIS A 105 -12.59 -22.35 8.70
CA HIS A 105 -12.08 -21.11 9.30
C HIS A 105 -10.55 -21.10 9.36
N ARG A 106 -9.90 -22.25 9.59
CA ARG A 106 -8.44 -22.34 9.50
C ARG A 106 -7.94 -21.98 8.12
N HIS A 107 -8.53 -22.56 7.07
CA HIS A 107 -8.14 -22.25 5.69
C HIS A 107 -8.37 -20.78 5.38
N ALA A 108 -9.54 -20.23 5.73
CA ALA A 108 -9.83 -18.81 5.53
C ALA A 108 -8.81 -17.87 6.22
N LEU A 109 -8.42 -18.15 7.47
CA LEU A 109 -7.38 -17.38 8.17
C LEU A 109 -6.01 -17.51 7.49
N MET A 110 -5.63 -18.72 7.09
CA MET A 110 -4.35 -18.97 6.41
C MET A 110 -4.29 -18.28 5.05
N ASP A 111 -5.37 -18.35 4.27
CA ASP A 111 -5.48 -17.71 2.95
C ASP A 111 -5.43 -16.19 3.07
N HIS A 112 -6.08 -15.63 4.10
CA HIS A 112 -5.99 -14.20 4.39
C HIS A 112 -4.55 -13.75 4.68
N VAL A 113 -3.84 -14.47 5.56
CA VAL A 113 -2.43 -14.17 5.88
C VAL A 113 -1.54 -14.33 4.65
N ALA A 114 -1.73 -15.40 3.88
CA ALA A 114 -0.96 -15.63 2.65
C ALA A 114 -1.19 -14.52 1.63
N SER A 115 -2.44 -14.07 1.44
CA SER A 115 -2.80 -12.97 0.54
C SER A 115 -2.16 -11.65 0.95
N LEU A 116 -2.16 -11.32 2.26
CA LEU A 116 -1.55 -10.10 2.79
C LEU A 116 -0.04 -10.03 2.54
N HIS A 117 0.65 -11.17 2.58
CA HIS A 117 2.10 -11.27 2.39
C HIS A 117 2.50 -11.57 0.94
N ASN A 118 1.53 -11.81 0.06
CA ASN A 118 1.83 -12.10 -1.33
C ASN A 118 2.37 -10.85 -2.04
N VAL A 119 3.62 -10.94 -2.52
CA VAL A 119 4.29 -9.85 -3.22
C VAL A 119 3.75 -9.75 -4.64
N ARG A 120 3.19 -8.58 -4.97
CA ARG A 120 2.66 -8.31 -6.31
C ARG A 120 3.80 -7.99 -7.25
N GLN A 121 4.03 -8.84 -8.27
CA GLN A 121 5.14 -8.65 -9.22
C GLN A 121 5.16 -7.29 -9.90
N ARG A 122 3.99 -6.70 -10.16
CA ARG A 122 3.87 -5.38 -10.82
C ARG A 122 4.52 -4.24 -10.05
N TRP A 123 4.44 -4.28 -8.71
CA TRP A 123 4.93 -3.20 -7.83
C TRP A 123 6.05 -3.64 -6.89
N GLY A 124 6.39 -4.93 -6.86
CA GLY A 124 7.48 -5.47 -6.04
C GLY A 124 7.23 -5.47 -4.53
N CYS A 125 5.99 -5.25 -4.09
CA CYS A 125 5.62 -5.21 -2.69
C CYS A 125 4.27 -5.91 -2.42
N SER A 126 4.07 -6.26 -1.15
CA SER A 126 2.83 -6.84 -0.63
C SER A 126 1.95 -5.78 0.07
N PRO A 127 0.63 -6.03 0.19
CA PRO A 127 -0.25 -5.17 0.99
C PRO A 127 0.24 -4.96 2.42
N TYR A 128 0.80 -6.00 3.05
CA TYR A 128 1.39 -5.90 4.39
C TYR A 128 2.55 -4.91 4.43
N GLN A 129 3.48 -4.99 3.48
CA GLN A 129 4.60 -4.04 3.38
C GLN A 129 4.11 -2.62 3.14
N ALA A 130 3.07 -2.43 2.32
CA ALA A 130 2.48 -1.11 2.11
C ALA A 130 1.88 -0.54 3.40
N MET A 131 1.12 -1.33 4.16
CA MET A 131 0.60 -0.91 5.47
C MET A 131 1.71 -0.57 6.46
N GLN A 132 2.78 -1.37 6.49
CA GLN A 132 3.94 -1.12 7.34
C GLN A 132 4.62 0.19 6.98
N SER A 133 4.92 0.42 5.70
CA SER A 133 5.56 1.65 5.23
C SER A 133 4.69 2.88 5.48
N LEU A 134 3.37 2.78 5.32
CA LEU A 134 2.45 3.87 5.68
C LEU A 134 2.50 4.17 7.19
N ALA A 135 2.53 3.14 8.05
CA ALA A 135 2.68 3.34 9.49
C ALA A 135 4.04 3.96 9.86
N GLU A 136 5.12 3.55 9.19
CA GLU A 136 6.45 4.14 9.35
C GLU A 136 6.44 5.63 8.96
N LEU A 137 5.82 5.99 7.84
CA LEU A 137 5.69 7.38 7.40
C LEU A 137 4.90 8.24 8.41
N THR A 138 3.85 7.70 9.03
CA THR A 138 3.12 8.44 10.08
C THR A 138 3.94 8.71 11.34
N SER A 139 5.08 8.01 11.50
CA SER A 139 5.99 8.21 12.64
C SER A 139 7.08 9.25 12.35
N ILE A 140 7.25 9.70 11.10
CA ILE A 140 8.22 10.74 10.71
C ILE A 140 7.71 12.11 11.18
N HIS A 141 8.62 13.02 11.55
CA HIS A 141 8.29 14.38 12.01
C HIS A 141 9.04 15.43 11.17
N PRO A 142 8.34 16.33 10.46
CA PRO A 142 6.88 16.35 10.27
C PRO A 142 6.40 15.14 9.46
N ALA A 143 5.18 14.66 9.75
CA ALA A 143 4.59 13.57 8.98
C ALA A 143 4.22 14.08 7.57
N PRO A 144 4.45 13.29 6.51
CA PRO A 144 4.00 13.65 5.17
C PRO A 144 2.48 13.77 5.15
N ALA A 145 1.98 14.74 4.39
CA ALA A 145 0.57 15.14 4.42
C ALA A 145 -0.09 15.20 3.04
N THR A 146 0.59 14.75 1.97
CA THR A 146 0.00 14.70 0.65
C THR A 146 -1.26 13.83 0.63
N THR A 147 -2.25 14.30 -0.12
CA THR A 147 -3.49 13.58 -0.38
C THR A 147 -3.56 13.04 -1.80
N VAL A 148 -2.53 13.27 -2.61
CA VAL A 148 -2.50 12.94 -4.03
C VAL A 148 -2.51 11.43 -4.23
N ARG A 149 -3.33 10.98 -5.18
CA ARG A 149 -3.40 9.57 -5.63
C ARG A 149 -2.82 9.43 -7.02
N LEU A 150 -1.68 8.75 -7.11
CA LEU A 150 -1.02 8.46 -8.37
C LEU A 150 -1.86 7.48 -9.18
N LYS A 151 -2.07 7.80 -10.47
CA LYS A 151 -2.74 6.91 -11.41
C LYS A 151 -1.95 5.60 -11.56
N ARG A 152 -2.64 4.49 -11.83
CA ARG A 152 -2.01 3.17 -12.04
C ARG A 152 -0.90 3.19 -13.10
N SER A 153 -1.09 3.92 -14.20
CA SER A 153 -0.07 4.07 -15.25
C SER A 153 1.20 4.76 -14.75
N VAL A 154 1.09 5.66 -13.77
CA VAL A 154 2.24 6.34 -13.16
C VAL A 154 2.97 5.36 -12.23
N LEU A 155 2.24 4.62 -11.39
CA LEU A 155 2.81 3.61 -10.52
C LEU A 155 3.60 2.54 -11.29
N ASP A 156 3.05 2.06 -12.41
CA ASP A 156 3.68 1.06 -13.27
C ASP A 156 4.94 1.60 -13.97
N ASN A 157 5.03 2.91 -14.19
CA ASN A 157 6.17 3.57 -14.83
C ASN A 157 7.30 3.93 -13.86
N ILE A 158 7.01 4.07 -12.56
CA ILE A 158 8.02 4.38 -11.54
C ILE A 158 8.81 3.10 -11.23
N LYS A 159 9.93 2.91 -11.93
CA LYS A 159 10.85 1.78 -11.71
C LYS A 159 11.74 1.97 -10.47
N ASP A 160 12.25 3.19 -10.30
CA ASP A 160 13.12 3.57 -9.19
C ASP A 160 12.55 4.79 -8.46
N ARG A 161 12.06 4.56 -7.24
CA ARG A 161 11.52 5.61 -6.37
C ARG A 161 12.61 6.50 -5.80
N ALA A 162 13.79 5.96 -5.54
CA ALA A 162 14.89 6.72 -4.96
C ALA A 162 15.43 7.75 -5.97
N GLU A 163 15.53 7.35 -7.24
CA GLU A 163 15.91 8.28 -8.32
C GLU A 163 14.86 9.41 -8.47
N LEU A 164 13.57 9.07 -8.45
CA LEU A 164 12.52 10.08 -8.54
C LEU A 164 12.49 11.02 -7.32
N ALA A 165 12.69 10.48 -6.12
CA ALA A 165 12.80 11.27 -4.89
C ALA A 165 13.96 12.27 -4.97
N GLU A 166 15.11 11.85 -5.52
CA GLU A 166 16.27 12.72 -5.71
C GLU A 166 16.01 13.85 -6.71
N ARG A 167 15.34 13.54 -7.84
CA ARG A 167 14.93 14.58 -8.81
C ARG A 167 13.95 15.59 -8.19
N LEU A 168 13.00 15.11 -7.41
CA LEU A 168 12.06 15.96 -6.69
C LEU A 168 12.75 16.83 -5.63
N ARG A 169 13.70 16.26 -4.88
CA ARG A 169 14.54 16.99 -3.92
C ARG A 169 15.34 18.08 -4.61
N ARG A 170 15.98 17.76 -5.75
CA ARG A 170 16.71 18.73 -6.57
C ARG A 170 15.80 19.85 -7.06
N ALA A 171 14.59 19.54 -7.52
CA ALA A 171 13.62 20.54 -7.93
C ALA A 171 13.22 21.46 -6.77
N ALA A 172 13.09 20.92 -5.55
CA ALA A 172 12.82 21.69 -4.34
C ALA A 172 13.99 22.60 -3.93
N GLU A 173 15.22 22.11 -4.01
CA GLU A 173 16.45 22.90 -3.77
C GLU A 173 16.60 24.07 -4.75
N LEU A 174 16.13 23.89 -6.00
CA LEU A 174 16.05 24.94 -7.02
C LEU A 174 14.83 25.87 -6.83
N GLY A 175 14.05 25.70 -5.76
CA GLY A 175 12.95 26.58 -5.38
C GLY A 175 11.62 26.29 -6.10
N SER A 176 11.41 25.11 -6.69
CA SER A 176 10.13 24.80 -7.37
C SER A 176 8.90 24.86 -6.46
N PHE A 177 9.10 24.73 -5.15
CA PHE A 177 8.03 24.68 -4.15
C PHE A 177 8.09 25.82 -3.13
N SER A 178 9.03 26.77 -3.25
CA SER A 178 9.10 27.93 -2.32
C SER A 178 8.31 29.11 -2.87
N ARG A 179 7.56 29.81 -2.00
CA ARG A 179 6.87 31.05 -2.37
C ARG A 179 7.80 32.14 -2.88
N GLU A 180 9.02 32.20 -2.38
CA GLU A 180 10.04 33.18 -2.79
C GLU A 180 10.33 33.02 -4.29
N SER A 181 10.47 31.77 -4.72
CA SER A 181 10.72 31.41 -6.12
C SER A 181 9.47 31.50 -6.98
N THR A 182 8.27 31.25 -6.44
CA THR A 182 7.00 31.43 -7.18
C THR A 182 6.60 32.90 -7.35
N SER A 183 7.15 33.79 -6.51
CA SER A 183 6.93 35.24 -6.58
C SER A 183 7.79 35.95 -7.63
N SER A 184 8.77 35.23 -8.19
CA SER A 184 9.62 35.71 -9.28
C SER A 184 8.77 36.02 -10.52
N PRO A 185 9.03 37.15 -11.22
CA PRO A 185 8.39 37.45 -12.50
C PRO A 185 8.79 36.47 -13.62
N TRP A 186 9.87 35.71 -13.44
CA TRP A 186 10.32 34.64 -14.34
C TRP A 186 9.70 33.28 -14.00
N TYR A 187 8.97 33.16 -12.89
CA TYR A 187 8.38 31.88 -12.49
C TYR A 187 7.33 31.40 -13.50
N GLY A 188 7.55 30.20 -14.04
CA GLY A 188 6.73 29.61 -15.11
C GLY A 188 7.22 29.91 -16.52
N ALA A 189 8.26 30.73 -16.70
CA ALA A 189 8.86 30.95 -18.02
C ALA A 189 9.53 29.66 -18.54
N ARG A 190 9.27 29.32 -19.80
CA ARG A 190 9.82 28.13 -20.45
C ARG A 190 11.19 28.41 -21.07
N LEU A 191 12.18 28.56 -20.21
CA LEU A 191 13.58 28.72 -20.59
C LEU A 191 14.31 27.45 -20.15
N VAL A 192 14.89 26.71 -21.09
CA VAL A 192 15.49 25.38 -20.87
C VAL A 192 16.99 25.37 -21.08
N THR A 193 17.56 26.43 -21.66
CA THR A 193 19.02 26.59 -21.79
C THR A 193 19.51 27.90 -21.16
N ARG A 194 20.80 27.91 -20.75
CA ARG A 194 21.47 29.14 -20.27
C ARG A 194 21.49 30.23 -21.34
N LYS A 195 21.59 29.85 -22.61
CA LYS A 195 21.55 30.81 -23.72
C LYS A 195 20.18 31.48 -23.82
N GLU A 196 19.10 30.72 -23.66
CA GLU A 196 17.74 31.28 -23.64
C GLU A 196 17.52 32.24 -22.46
N THR A 197 18.07 31.94 -21.28
CA THR A 197 17.95 32.86 -20.13
C THR A 197 18.75 34.14 -20.33
N GLU A 198 19.95 34.06 -20.90
CA GLU A 198 20.76 35.23 -21.27
C GLU A 198 20.05 36.08 -22.35
N GLU A 199 19.46 35.45 -23.37
CA GLU A 199 18.69 36.12 -24.42
C GLU A 199 17.42 36.79 -23.85
N ALA A 200 16.65 36.10 -23.01
CA ALA A 200 15.45 36.64 -22.38
C ALA A 200 15.77 37.82 -21.45
N GLN A 201 16.86 37.73 -20.68
CA GLN A 201 17.34 38.83 -19.85
C GLN A 201 17.74 40.05 -20.68
N GLN A 202 18.44 39.82 -21.80
CA GLN A 202 18.83 40.90 -22.70
C GLN A 202 17.62 41.56 -23.37
N LEU A 203 16.61 40.78 -23.76
CA LEU A 203 15.34 41.31 -24.28
C LEU A 203 14.62 42.17 -23.23
N ALA A 204 14.54 41.71 -21.98
CA ALA A 204 13.94 42.49 -20.89
C ALA A 204 14.68 43.82 -20.64
N ARG A 205 16.03 43.79 -20.63
CA ARG A 205 16.86 45.00 -20.50
C ARG A 205 16.68 45.97 -21.67
N SER A 206 16.75 45.45 -22.90
CA SER A 206 16.53 46.24 -24.12
C SER A 206 15.16 46.91 -24.10
N ALA A 207 14.10 46.16 -23.78
CA ALA A 207 12.75 46.68 -23.70
C ALA A 207 12.60 47.75 -22.59
N ALA A 208 13.15 47.51 -21.40
CA ALA A 208 13.12 48.46 -20.28
C ALA A 208 13.83 49.79 -20.62
N GLU A 209 14.91 49.75 -21.39
CA GLU A 209 15.66 50.94 -21.82
C GLU A 209 14.98 51.69 -22.98
N GLN A 210 14.42 50.96 -23.95
CA GLN A 210 13.85 51.54 -25.17
C GLN A 210 12.43 52.07 -24.98
N LEU A 211 11.62 51.40 -24.14
CA LEU A 211 10.20 51.73 -23.97
C LEU A 211 9.96 53.18 -23.46
N PRO A 212 10.70 53.70 -22.46
CA PRO A 212 10.56 55.10 -22.03
C PRO A 212 10.97 56.10 -23.12
N ARG A 213 12.03 55.81 -23.88
CA ARG A 213 12.50 56.65 -24.99
C ARG A 213 11.47 56.71 -26.12
N LEU A 214 10.83 55.58 -26.42
CA LEU A 214 9.74 55.52 -27.38
C LEU A 214 8.52 56.31 -26.87
N ARG A 215 8.16 56.17 -25.59
CA ARG A 215 7.05 56.95 -24.98
C ARG A 215 7.27 58.44 -25.11
N GLU A 216 8.48 58.92 -24.84
CA GLU A 216 8.82 60.34 -24.93
C GLU A 216 8.65 60.87 -26.37
N ARG A 217 9.14 60.12 -27.36
CA ARG A 217 8.95 60.46 -28.78
C ARG A 217 7.48 60.40 -29.20
N MET A 218 6.74 59.41 -28.73
CA MET A 218 5.30 59.29 -28.96
C MET A 218 4.53 60.46 -28.34
N ASN A 219 4.92 60.93 -27.16
CA ASN A 219 4.36 62.14 -26.54
C ASN A 219 4.61 63.38 -27.40
N GLN A 220 5.83 63.59 -27.90
CA GLN A 220 6.15 64.72 -28.78
C GLN A 220 5.31 64.69 -30.06
N VAL A 221 5.13 63.50 -30.65
CA VAL A 221 4.24 63.31 -31.81
C VAL A 221 2.79 63.59 -31.43
N ALA A 222 2.32 63.11 -30.28
CA ALA A 222 0.96 63.32 -29.81
C ALA A 222 0.65 64.80 -29.56
N GLU A 223 1.58 65.55 -28.94
CA GLU A 223 1.50 66.99 -28.72
C GLU A 223 1.47 67.77 -30.05
N HIS A 224 2.41 67.47 -30.96
CA HIS A 224 2.46 68.13 -32.27
C HIS A 224 1.20 67.88 -33.11
N SER A 225 0.68 66.66 -33.03
CA SER A 225 -0.47 66.24 -33.82
C SER A 225 -1.81 66.52 -33.11
N GLU A 226 -1.78 67.11 -31.91
CA GLU A 226 -2.95 67.39 -31.07
C GLU A 226 -3.85 66.14 -30.82
N ILE A 227 -3.23 65.00 -30.51
CA ILE A 227 -3.93 63.74 -30.16
C ILE A 227 -3.63 63.31 -28.72
N ARG A 228 -4.56 62.56 -28.13
CA ARG A 228 -4.33 61.89 -26.85
C ARG A 228 -3.46 60.66 -27.07
N LEU A 229 -2.33 60.57 -26.36
CA LEU A 229 -1.48 59.37 -26.39
C LEU A 229 -2.23 58.15 -25.83
N GLY A 230 -2.07 57.00 -26.50
CA GLY A 230 -2.59 55.72 -26.02
C GLY A 230 -2.02 55.27 -24.67
N ALA A 231 -2.73 54.40 -23.96
CA ALA A 231 -2.37 53.93 -22.62
C ALA A 231 -1.40 52.73 -22.63
N ASN A 232 -1.27 52.04 -23.76
CA ASN A 232 -0.46 50.83 -23.93
C ASN A 232 0.28 50.83 -25.29
N PHE A 233 1.19 49.87 -25.45
CA PHE A 233 2.05 49.77 -26.62
C PHE A 233 1.29 49.42 -27.91
N ALA A 234 0.20 48.65 -27.81
CA ALA A 234 -0.66 48.33 -28.96
C ALA A 234 -1.36 49.58 -29.52
N GLU A 235 -1.90 50.43 -28.64
CA GLU A 235 -2.53 51.70 -29.03
C GLU A 235 -1.53 52.66 -29.70
N TRP A 236 -0.27 52.69 -29.24
CA TRP A 236 0.78 53.48 -29.89
C TRP A 236 1.04 53.02 -31.32
N GLY A 237 1.01 51.71 -31.57
CA GLY A 237 1.11 51.14 -32.92
C GLY A 237 -0.02 51.60 -33.82
N ALA A 238 -1.26 51.47 -33.35
CA ALA A 238 -2.44 51.92 -34.10
C ALA A 238 -2.39 53.42 -34.40
N GLN A 239 -1.90 54.24 -33.45
CA GLN A 239 -1.72 55.68 -33.64
C GLN A 239 -0.63 56.00 -34.67
N LEU A 240 0.49 55.28 -34.65
CA LEU A 240 1.56 55.43 -35.65
C LEU A 240 1.10 55.02 -37.04
N GLU A 241 0.40 53.89 -37.18
CA GLU A 241 -0.17 53.44 -38.43
C GLU A 241 -1.16 54.46 -39.00
N LEU A 242 -2.03 55.00 -38.14
CA LEU A 242 -2.96 56.08 -38.53
C LEU A 242 -2.22 57.31 -39.01
N LEU A 243 -1.21 57.79 -38.27
CA LEU A 243 -0.43 58.97 -38.64
C LEU A 243 0.33 58.77 -39.96
N MET A 244 0.87 57.58 -40.19
CA MET A 244 1.51 57.21 -41.46
C MET A 244 0.50 57.17 -42.61
N ALA A 245 -0.67 56.58 -42.39
CA ALA A 245 -1.72 56.50 -43.40
C ALA A 245 -2.29 57.90 -43.75
N VAL A 246 -2.46 58.76 -42.73
CA VAL A 246 -2.85 60.16 -42.91
C VAL A 246 -1.76 60.93 -43.66
N ARG A 247 -0.48 60.71 -43.36
CA ARG A 247 0.63 61.31 -44.11
C ARG A 247 0.55 60.97 -45.60
N GLU A 248 0.35 59.70 -45.93
CA GLU A 248 0.23 59.24 -47.31
C GLU A 248 -0.99 59.86 -48.03
N SER A 249 -2.09 60.05 -47.30
CA SER A 249 -3.26 60.79 -47.81
C SER A 249 -2.95 62.27 -48.01
N LEU A 250 -2.22 62.91 -47.10
CA LEU A 250 -1.81 64.32 -47.19
C LEU A 250 -0.74 64.59 -48.26
N ASP A 251 -0.03 63.56 -48.73
CA ASP A 251 0.82 63.65 -49.93
C ASP A 251 -0.04 63.83 -51.20
N LYS A 252 -1.29 63.35 -51.19
CA LYS A 252 -2.23 63.38 -52.33
C LYS A 252 -3.26 64.51 -52.22
N PHE A 253 -3.71 64.84 -51.01
CA PHE A 253 -4.78 65.81 -50.74
C PHE A 253 -4.31 67.00 -49.89
N THR A 254 -5.04 68.12 -49.94
CA THR A 254 -4.86 69.24 -49.03
C THR A 254 -5.40 68.90 -47.62
N PRO A 255 -4.84 69.46 -46.54
CA PRO A 255 -5.25 69.10 -45.17
C PRO A 255 -6.73 69.30 -44.86
N ASP A 256 -7.36 70.31 -45.48
CA ASP A 256 -8.78 70.65 -45.32
C ASP A 256 -9.75 69.50 -45.65
N ILE A 257 -9.30 68.46 -46.36
CA ILE A 257 -10.12 67.27 -46.66
C ILE A 257 -10.56 66.54 -45.36
N PHE A 258 -9.80 66.67 -44.27
CA PHE A 258 -10.10 66.02 -42.99
C PHE A 258 -11.08 66.80 -42.11
N ASP A 259 -11.36 68.08 -42.41
CA ASP A 259 -12.21 68.92 -41.55
C ASP A 259 -13.68 68.44 -41.54
N ARG A 260 -14.19 67.97 -42.68
CA ARG A 260 -15.60 67.58 -42.85
C ARG A 260 -15.74 66.13 -43.32
N PRO A 261 -16.82 65.41 -42.93
CA PRO A 261 -17.11 64.09 -43.49
C PRO A 261 -17.26 64.17 -45.02
N VAL A 262 -16.64 63.23 -45.73
CA VAL A 262 -16.59 63.22 -47.22
C VAL A 262 -17.53 62.17 -47.83
N HIS A 263 -18.55 61.71 -47.10
CA HIS A 263 -19.51 60.70 -47.56
C HIS A 263 -20.18 61.05 -48.89
N ASP A 264 -20.50 62.32 -49.10
CA ASP A 264 -21.09 62.83 -50.34
C ASP A 264 -20.09 62.79 -51.51
N LEU A 265 -18.81 63.04 -51.23
CA LEU A 265 -17.74 62.98 -52.23
C LEU A 265 -17.42 61.54 -52.62
N ILE A 266 -17.41 60.62 -51.66
CA ILE A 266 -17.28 59.17 -51.88
C ILE A 266 -18.43 58.69 -52.77
N SER A 267 -19.67 59.04 -52.42
CA SER A 267 -20.86 58.66 -53.17
C SER A 267 -20.86 59.26 -54.59
N ALA A 268 -20.39 60.50 -54.76
CA ALA A 268 -20.30 61.13 -56.08
C ALA A 268 -19.23 60.49 -56.98
N THR A 269 -18.11 60.05 -56.41
CA THR A 269 -16.99 59.46 -57.15
C THR A 269 -17.20 57.97 -57.47
N ALA A 270 -18.06 57.27 -56.73
CA ALA A 270 -18.39 55.85 -56.92
C ALA A 270 -18.92 55.46 -58.32
N THR A 271 -18.85 54.17 -58.62
CA THR A 271 -19.44 53.55 -59.82
C THR A 271 -20.97 53.55 -59.78
N SER A 272 -21.63 53.26 -60.90
CA SER A 272 -23.10 53.15 -60.96
C SER A 272 -23.64 51.92 -60.21
N ALA A 273 -22.91 50.81 -60.24
CA ALA A 273 -23.27 49.58 -59.51
C ALA A 273 -23.25 49.80 -57.99
N TRP A 274 -22.15 50.36 -57.46
CA TRP A 274 -21.98 50.62 -56.03
C TRP A 274 -23.10 51.50 -55.43
N ARG A 275 -23.54 52.52 -56.17
CA ARG A 275 -24.62 53.42 -55.71
C ARG A 275 -25.98 52.74 -55.69
N ARG A 276 -26.25 51.85 -56.65
CA ARG A 276 -27.52 51.10 -56.73
C ARG A 276 -27.63 50.09 -55.59
N GLU A 277 -26.55 49.41 -55.26
CA GLU A 277 -26.49 48.45 -54.15
C GLU A 277 -26.72 49.10 -52.78
N ARG A 278 -26.26 50.35 -52.59
CA ARG A 278 -26.41 51.09 -51.32
C ARG A 278 -27.61 52.04 -51.29
N GLY A 279 -28.50 51.99 -52.28
CA GLY A 279 -29.72 52.80 -52.34
C GLY A 279 -29.49 54.32 -52.44
N VAL A 280 -28.34 54.76 -52.98
CA VAL A 280 -27.98 56.18 -53.06
C VAL A 280 -28.44 56.77 -54.39
N GLU A 281 -29.55 57.52 -54.38
CA GLU A 281 -29.99 58.31 -55.53
C GLU A 281 -29.32 59.68 -55.57
N MET A 282 -28.74 60.05 -56.72
CA MET A 282 -28.00 61.31 -56.85
C MET A 282 -28.19 61.95 -58.24
N PRO A 283 -28.78 63.16 -58.32
CA PRO A 283 -28.93 63.92 -59.56
C PRO A 283 -27.59 64.17 -60.28
N SER A 284 -27.59 64.07 -61.62
CA SER A 284 -26.35 64.16 -62.44
C SER A 284 -25.58 65.48 -62.26
N MET A 285 -26.30 66.60 -62.13
CA MET A 285 -25.73 67.93 -61.85
C MET A 285 -25.04 67.99 -60.48
N GLN A 286 -25.67 67.46 -59.44
CA GLN A 286 -25.12 67.40 -58.08
C GLN A 286 -23.86 66.53 -58.04
N ARG A 287 -23.87 65.39 -58.74
CA ARG A 287 -22.70 64.49 -58.87
C ARG A 287 -21.52 65.18 -59.57
N SER A 288 -21.77 65.88 -60.68
CA SER A 288 -20.72 66.60 -61.41
C SER A 288 -20.08 67.68 -60.53
N ARG A 289 -20.91 68.44 -59.80
CA ARG A 289 -20.45 69.46 -58.85
C ARG A 289 -19.60 68.86 -57.72
N LEU A 290 -20.08 67.81 -57.05
CA LEU A 290 -19.35 67.15 -55.96
C LEU A 290 -18.05 66.48 -56.44
N ARG A 291 -18.00 65.94 -57.65
CA ARG A 291 -16.75 65.43 -58.26
C ARG A 291 -15.73 66.54 -58.52
N ARG A 292 -16.19 67.74 -58.90
CA ARG A 292 -15.32 68.91 -59.06
C ARG A 292 -14.75 69.35 -57.70
N VAL A 293 -15.60 69.46 -56.68
CA VAL A 293 -15.19 69.75 -55.30
C VAL A 293 -14.18 68.72 -54.78
N ALA A 294 -14.40 67.41 -55.03
CA ALA A 294 -13.46 66.37 -54.65
C ALA A 294 -12.06 66.53 -55.32
N LYS A 295 -12.00 67.05 -56.55
CA LYS A 295 -10.74 67.34 -57.24
C LYS A 295 -10.04 68.60 -56.74
N GLU A 296 -10.78 69.56 -56.19
CA GLU A 296 -10.21 70.79 -55.61
C GLU A 296 -9.37 70.50 -54.35
N TYR A 297 -9.68 69.42 -53.64
CA TYR A 297 -8.87 68.93 -52.52
C TYR A 297 -7.61 68.16 -52.94
N VAL A 298 -7.42 67.82 -54.23
CA VAL A 298 -6.22 67.10 -54.69
C VAL A 298 -5.07 68.09 -54.86
N ARG A 299 -3.88 67.74 -54.38
CA ARG A 299 -2.70 68.62 -54.51
C ARG A 299 -2.33 68.85 -55.98
N PRO A 300 -1.89 70.07 -56.34
CA PRO A 300 -1.43 70.35 -57.70
C PRO A 300 -0.30 69.41 -58.14
N GLY A 301 -0.44 68.79 -59.31
CA GLY A 301 0.55 67.88 -59.88
C GLY A 301 0.42 66.40 -59.48
N VAL A 302 -0.49 66.06 -58.56
CA VAL A 302 -0.75 64.67 -58.17
C VAL A 302 -1.92 64.08 -58.99
N HIS A 303 -1.69 62.93 -59.63
CA HIS A 303 -2.74 62.18 -60.31
C HIS A 303 -3.17 60.97 -59.48
N ILE A 304 -4.44 60.94 -59.09
CA ILE A 304 -5.04 59.83 -58.33
C ILE A 304 -5.83 58.93 -59.29
N ALA A 305 -5.37 57.69 -59.48
CA ALA A 305 -6.01 56.73 -60.39
C ALA A 305 -7.42 56.31 -59.93
N ASP A 306 -7.59 56.06 -58.62
CA ASP A 306 -8.89 55.76 -58.00
C ASP A 306 -9.21 56.77 -56.89
N LEU A 307 -9.90 57.84 -57.27
CA LEU A 307 -10.32 58.88 -56.35
C LEU A 307 -11.37 58.39 -55.35
N HIS A 308 -12.22 57.42 -55.73
CA HIS A 308 -13.26 56.92 -54.85
C HIS A 308 -12.67 56.16 -53.67
N SER A 309 -11.79 55.18 -53.95
CA SER A 309 -11.12 54.40 -52.90
C SER A 309 -10.22 55.28 -52.03
N SER A 310 -9.53 56.27 -52.62
CA SER A 310 -8.70 57.21 -51.85
C SER A 310 -9.54 58.08 -50.88
N LEU A 311 -10.72 58.56 -51.30
CA LEU A 311 -11.63 59.30 -50.41
C LEU A 311 -12.25 58.41 -49.33
N ALA A 312 -12.50 57.13 -49.63
CA ALA A 312 -12.97 56.17 -48.64
C ALA A 312 -11.93 55.96 -47.54
N LEU A 313 -10.65 55.82 -47.90
CA LEU A 313 -9.53 55.74 -46.95
C LEU A 313 -9.42 57.01 -46.10
N VAL A 314 -9.54 58.20 -46.70
CA VAL A 314 -9.54 59.48 -45.95
C VAL A 314 -10.69 59.54 -44.94
N GLN A 315 -11.88 59.07 -45.31
CA GLN A 315 -13.02 59.04 -44.39
C GLN A 315 -12.82 58.06 -43.22
N GLU A 316 -12.23 56.90 -43.49
CA GLU A 316 -11.88 55.91 -42.46
C GLU A 316 -10.81 56.47 -41.51
N GLN A 317 -9.73 57.02 -42.06
CA GLN A 317 -8.68 57.71 -41.31
C GLN A 317 -9.24 58.86 -40.47
N ARG A 318 -10.15 59.67 -41.02
CA ARG A 318 -10.83 60.75 -40.28
C ARG A 318 -11.66 60.21 -39.12
N ALA A 319 -12.38 59.12 -39.33
CA ALA A 319 -13.20 58.50 -38.28
C ALA A 319 -12.34 57.95 -37.14
N LEU A 320 -11.19 57.35 -37.46
CA LEU A 320 -10.20 56.89 -36.47
C LEU A 320 -9.51 58.07 -35.77
N TRP A 321 -9.11 59.10 -36.52
CA TRP A 321 -8.51 60.32 -35.99
C TRP A 321 -9.40 61.02 -34.96
N ALA A 322 -10.70 61.12 -35.25
CA ALA A 322 -11.67 61.74 -34.34
C ALA A 322 -11.78 61.05 -32.97
N GLN A 323 -11.33 59.80 -32.84
CA GLN A 323 -11.30 59.08 -31.55
C GLN A 323 -10.11 59.51 -30.67
N TYR A 324 -9.04 60.02 -31.28
CA TYR A 324 -7.81 60.41 -30.58
C TYR A 324 -7.62 61.92 -30.49
N ALA A 325 -8.15 62.69 -31.44
CA ALA A 325 -7.98 64.13 -31.53
C ALA A 325 -8.47 64.87 -30.27
N THR A 326 -7.67 65.82 -29.79
CA THR A 326 -8.05 66.72 -28.69
C THR A 326 -8.62 68.04 -29.19
N THR A 327 -8.44 68.35 -30.48
CA THR A 327 -8.97 69.54 -31.15
C THR A 327 -9.83 69.18 -32.36
N GLN A 328 -10.57 70.16 -32.90
CA GLN A 328 -11.36 70.00 -34.13
C GLN A 328 -10.58 70.34 -35.41
N ARG A 329 -9.24 70.43 -35.35
CA ARG A 329 -8.40 70.73 -36.51
C ARG A 329 -8.08 69.46 -37.30
N HIS A 330 -7.75 69.63 -38.59
CA HIS A 330 -7.22 68.55 -39.41
C HIS A 330 -5.88 68.02 -38.83
N PRO A 331 -5.51 66.76 -39.13
CA PRO A 331 -4.28 66.17 -38.62
C PRO A 331 -3.03 66.95 -39.03
N ALA A 332 -2.20 67.30 -38.05
CA ALA A 332 -0.83 67.78 -38.27
C ALA A 332 0.13 66.60 -38.12
N VAL A 333 0.86 66.26 -39.19
CA VAL A 333 1.74 65.09 -39.20
C VAL A 333 3.20 65.56 -39.06
N PRO A 334 3.91 65.16 -37.99
CA PRO A 334 5.30 65.57 -37.80
C PRO A 334 6.27 64.85 -38.76
N SER A 335 7.43 65.46 -38.99
CA SER A 335 8.55 64.80 -39.66
C SER A 335 9.17 63.70 -38.77
N GLY A 336 9.80 62.69 -39.37
CA GLY A 336 10.51 61.63 -38.62
C GLY A 336 9.65 60.42 -38.22
N LEU A 337 8.38 60.34 -38.65
CA LEU A 337 7.51 59.19 -38.39
C LEU A 337 8.07 57.85 -38.90
N ALA A 338 8.86 57.87 -39.98
CA ALA A 338 9.46 56.65 -40.54
C ALA A 338 10.49 56.04 -39.58
N ASP A 339 11.33 56.87 -38.97
CA ASP A 339 12.34 56.43 -37.99
C ASP A 339 11.67 55.98 -36.69
N LEU A 340 10.64 56.71 -36.24
CA LEU A 340 9.83 56.32 -35.08
C LEU A 340 9.12 54.98 -35.31
N GLY A 341 8.56 54.76 -36.51
CA GLY A 341 7.96 53.49 -36.91
C GLY A 341 8.97 52.35 -37.06
N ALA A 342 10.24 52.64 -37.35
CA ALA A 342 11.31 51.65 -37.30
C ALA A 342 11.64 51.24 -35.84
N SER A 343 11.81 52.23 -34.95
CA SER A 343 12.02 51.98 -33.51
C SER A 343 10.83 51.22 -32.87
N TYR A 344 9.59 51.55 -33.26
CA TYR A 344 8.40 50.82 -32.81
C TYR A 344 8.46 49.34 -33.23
N ARG A 345 8.74 49.05 -34.51
CA ARG A 345 8.80 47.67 -35.02
C ARG A 345 9.93 46.85 -34.41
N GLU A 346 11.05 47.49 -34.08
CA GLU A 346 12.14 46.84 -33.36
C GLU A 346 11.70 46.42 -31.95
N LEU A 347 11.08 47.34 -31.20
CA LEU A 347 10.59 47.05 -29.85
C LEU A 347 9.40 46.07 -29.86
N ASP A 348 8.51 46.14 -30.84
CA ASP A 348 7.41 45.17 -31.04
C ASP A 348 7.96 43.74 -31.18
N ARG A 349 9.01 43.56 -31.99
CA ARG A 349 9.67 42.26 -32.13
C ARG A 349 10.27 41.77 -30.82
N ASP A 350 10.95 42.64 -30.08
CA ASP A 350 11.57 42.27 -28.80
C ASP A 350 10.50 41.94 -27.74
N LEU A 351 9.43 42.71 -27.64
CA LEU A 351 8.30 42.48 -26.74
C LEU A 351 7.54 41.19 -27.09
N ARG A 352 7.38 40.85 -28.37
CA ARG A 352 6.79 39.56 -28.78
C ARG A 352 7.64 38.38 -28.32
N ARG A 353 8.95 38.41 -28.61
CA ARG A 353 9.88 37.35 -28.20
C ARG A 353 9.91 37.19 -26.68
N LEU A 354 9.92 38.30 -25.93
CA LEU A 354 9.85 38.26 -24.47
C LEU A 354 8.49 37.72 -23.99
N GLY A 355 7.39 38.14 -24.63
CA GLY A 355 6.05 37.65 -24.34
C GLY A 355 5.90 36.13 -24.52
N ASP A 356 6.50 35.57 -25.57
CA ASP A 356 6.53 34.12 -25.82
C ASP A 356 7.20 33.36 -24.66
N CYS A 357 8.34 33.87 -24.16
CA CYS A 357 9.02 33.30 -23.01
C CYS A 357 8.18 33.36 -21.73
N LEU A 358 7.37 34.41 -21.58
CA LEU A 358 6.59 34.71 -20.36
C LEU A 358 5.16 34.16 -20.40
N GLN A 359 4.75 33.48 -21.47
CA GLN A 359 3.36 33.05 -21.71
C GLN A 359 2.74 32.29 -20.52
N HIS A 360 3.54 31.45 -19.84
CA HIS A 360 3.10 30.59 -18.74
C HIS A 360 3.38 31.16 -17.34
N THR A 361 3.88 32.39 -17.27
CA THR A 361 4.03 33.11 -15.99
C THR A 361 2.67 33.58 -15.48
N ALA A 362 2.55 33.85 -14.19
CA ALA A 362 1.29 34.28 -13.57
C ALA A 362 0.69 35.56 -14.21
N ALA A 363 1.55 36.47 -14.70
CA ALA A 363 1.16 37.69 -15.38
C ALA A 363 0.95 37.52 -16.91
N GLY A 364 1.11 36.32 -17.45
CA GLY A 364 0.89 35.98 -18.86
C GLY A 364 1.88 36.62 -19.85
N GLY A 365 1.75 36.30 -21.13
CA GLY A 365 2.66 36.76 -22.19
C GLY A 365 2.24 38.06 -22.89
N ASP A 366 1.07 38.62 -22.58
CA ASP A 366 0.56 39.81 -23.28
C ASP A 366 1.17 41.11 -22.74
N LEU A 367 2.31 41.49 -23.32
CA LEU A 367 2.98 42.75 -23.02
C LEU A 367 2.41 43.94 -23.79
N HIS A 368 1.64 43.72 -24.86
CA HIS A 368 1.24 44.78 -25.79
C HIS A 368 -0.02 45.52 -25.32
N ALA A 369 -0.98 44.80 -24.74
CA ALA A 369 -2.19 45.39 -24.18
C ALA A 369 -2.03 45.88 -22.74
N THR A 370 -0.94 45.50 -22.07
CA THR A 370 -0.62 45.95 -20.71
C THR A 370 -0.38 47.45 -20.68
N ARG A 371 -0.96 48.15 -19.68
CA ARG A 371 -0.75 49.60 -19.50
C ARG A 371 0.74 49.91 -19.33
N TYR A 372 1.17 51.07 -19.81
CA TYR A 372 2.58 51.46 -19.73
C TYR A 372 3.15 51.36 -18.30
N GLU A 373 2.42 51.86 -17.29
CA GLU A 373 2.90 51.87 -15.91
C GLU A 373 3.19 50.44 -15.41
N ASP A 374 2.23 49.54 -15.61
CA ASP A 374 2.32 48.13 -15.19
C ASP A 374 3.39 47.37 -16.00
N LEU A 375 3.52 47.67 -17.30
CA LEU A 375 4.53 47.08 -18.16
C LEU A 375 5.94 47.48 -17.74
N MET A 376 6.17 48.76 -17.42
CA MET A 376 7.46 49.24 -16.93
C MET A 376 7.82 48.59 -15.58
N GLU A 377 6.89 48.56 -14.62
CA GLU A 377 7.13 47.89 -13.34
C GLU A 377 7.50 46.42 -13.54
N ARG A 378 6.77 45.72 -14.43
CA ARG A 378 7.05 44.33 -14.76
C ARG A 378 8.43 44.14 -15.39
N LEU A 379 8.81 44.99 -16.35
CA LEU A 379 10.13 44.93 -17.01
C LEU A 379 11.26 45.20 -16.02
N GLU A 380 11.10 46.17 -15.11
CA GLU A 380 12.07 46.46 -14.04
C GLU A 380 12.26 45.26 -13.11
N ARG A 381 11.16 44.60 -12.70
CA ARG A 381 11.22 43.37 -11.89
C ARG A 381 11.90 42.22 -12.64
N LEU A 382 11.62 42.03 -13.92
CA LEU A 382 12.28 41.02 -14.77
C LEU A 382 13.79 41.28 -14.89
N VAL A 383 14.20 42.54 -15.05
CA VAL A 383 15.62 42.93 -15.13
C VAL A 383 16.34 42.73 -13.79
N ALA A 384 15.67 43.03 -12.67
CA ALA A 384 16.25 42.92 -11.34
C ALA A 384 16.48 41.46 -10.89
N ASP A 385 15.57 40.55 -11.26
CA ASP A 385 15.62 39.15 -10.82
C ASP A 385 16.54 38.27 -11.70
N THR A 386 17.84 38.50 -11.54
CA THR A 386 18.88 37.74 -12.26
C THR A 386 19.17 36.38 -11.63
N GLY A 387 19.01 36.25 -10.31
CA GLY A 387 19.30 35.02 -9.58
C GLY A 387 18.38 33.86 -9.97
N THR A 388 17.08 34.12 -10.19
CA THR A 388 16.15 33.07 -10.61
C THR A 388 16.51 32.49 -11.98
N LEU A 389 17.08 33.30 -12.89
CA LEU A 389 17.47 32.86 -14.23
C LEU A 389 18.63 31.86 -14.22
N GLU A 390 19.44 31.81 -13.16
CA GLU A 390 20.55 30.84 -13.06
C GLU A 390 20.04 29.41 -12.86
N THR A 391 18.99 29.24 -12.06
CA THR A 391 18.44 27.93 -11.68
C THR A 391 17.23 27.53 -12.54
N LEU A 392 16.60 28.49 -13.21
CA LEU A 392 15.38 28.28 -14.01
C LEU A 392 15.50 27.19 -15.08
N PRO A 393 16.58 27.08 -15.88
CA PRO A 393 16.68 26.05 -16.91
C PRO A 393 16.59 24.62 -16.38
N GLU A 394 17.41 24.32 -15.37
CA GLU A 394 17.43 23.00 -14.72
C GLU A 394 16.07 22.71 -14.08
N ARG A 395 15.50 23.72 -13.40
CA ARG A 395 14.18 23.62 -12.76
C ARG A 395 13.08 23.30 -13.77
N THR A 396 13.03 24.02 -14.88
CA THR A 396 12.02 23.82 -15.95
C THR A 396 12.12 22.40 -16.51
N LEU A 397 13.32 21.94 -16.84
CA LEU A 397 13.54 20.59 -17.37
C LEU A 397 13.09 19.50 -16.39
N LEU A 398 13.43 19.63 -15.11
CA LEU A 398 13.01 18.66 -14.07
C LEU A 398 11.49 18.64 -13.91
N VAL A 399 10.86 19.81 -13.78
CA VAL A 399 9.41 19.93 -13.56
C VAL A 399 8.63 19.43 -14.78
N GLU A 400 9.02 19.81 -16.00
CA GLU A 400 8.34 19.35 -17.22
C GLU A 400 8.49 17.84 -17.41
N ASN A 401 9.70 17.30 -17.21
CA ASN A 401 9.92 15.85 -17.27
C ASN A 401 9.01 15.11 -16.29
N MET A 402 8.92 15.55 -15.04
CA MET A 402 8.05 14.92 -14.04
C MET A 402 6.54 15.09 -14.35
N ARG A 403 6.13 16.25 -14.90
CA ARG A 403 4.75 16.47 -15.37
C ARG A 403 4.37 15.51 -16.49
N GLU A 404 5.25 15.30 -17.47
CA GLU A 404 5.04 14.35 -18.57
C GLU A 404 4.90 12.90 -18.08
N HIS A 405 5.58 12.54 -16.99
CA HIS A 405 5.46 11.22 -16.36
C HIS A 405 4.23 11.11 -15.42
N GLY A 406 3.35 12.11 -15.40
CA GLY A 406 2.08 12.07 -14.70
C GLY A 406 2.11 12.52 -13.24
N LEU A 407 3.19 13.20 -12.80
CA LEU A 407 3.33 13.73 -11.44
C LEU A 407 2.82 15.17 -11.28
N ALA A 408 2.09 15.69 -12.27
CA ALA A 408 1.62 17.08 -12.27
C ALA A 408 0.81 17.47 -11.03
N GLU A 409 -0.04 16.56 -10.55
CA GLU A 409 -0.86 16.77 -9.35
C GLU A 409 -0.02 16.79 -8.06
N LEU A 410 0.94 15.86 -7.95
CA LEU A 410 1.88 15.83 -6.83
C LEU A 410 2.73 17.10 -6.77
N LEU A 411 3.26 17.55 -7.92
CA LEU A 411 4.06 18.78 -7.99
C LEU A 411 3.25 20.03 -7.59
N ALA A 412 1.96 20.08 -7.92
CA ALA A 412 1.08 21.17 -7.53
C ALA A 412 0.81 21.17 -6.01
N ASP A 413 0.51 20.00 -5.45
CA ASP A 413 0.31 19.81 -4.00
C ASP A 413 1.56 20.18 -3.19
N LEU A 414 2.75 19.76 -3.64
CA LEU A 414 4.02 20.12 -3.01
C LEU A 414 4.27 21.64 -3.03
N ALA A 415 3.95 22.30 -4.14
CA ALA A 415 4.12 23.75 -4.29
C ALA A 415 3.11 24.54 -3.46
N GLU A 416 1.86 24.09 -3.36
CA GLU A 416 0.81 24.74 -2.56
C GLU A 416 1.14 24.71 -1.06
N ARG A 417 1.72 23.61 -0.58
CA ARG A 417 2.09 23.40 0.82
C ARG A 417 3.49 23.88 1.20
N GLU A 418 4.26 24.38 0.22
CA GLU A 418 5.66 24.81 0.40
C GLU A 418 6.57 23.75 1.04
N VAL A 419 6.48 22.52 0.53
CA VAL A 419 7.21 21.39 1.12
C VAL A 419 8.73 21.59 0.98
N PRO A 420 9.50 21.51 2.08
CA PRO A 420 10.95 21.65 2.05
C PRO A 420 11.60 20.42 1.41
N ALA A 421 12.79 20.61 0.80
CA ALA A 421 13.49 19.58 0.03
C ALA A 421 13.71 18.26 0.79
N GLU A 422 13.99 18.35 2.10
CA GLU A 422 14.19 17.20 3.00
C GLU A 422 12.93 16.34 3.21
N SER A 423 11.74 16.90 3.05
CA SER A 423 10.46 16.20 3.27
C SER A 423 9.86 15.65 1.98
N VAL A 424 10.32 16.09 0.80
CA VAL A 424 9.68 15.72 -0.48
C VAL A 424 9.74 14.21 -0.76
N ALA A 425 10.81 13.54 -0.33
CA ALA A 425 10.93 12.08 -0.47
C ALA A 425 9.83 11.34 0.29
N ALA A 426 9.54 11.77 1.53
CA ALA A 426 8.48 11.18 2.35
C ALA A 426 7.08 11.44 1.77
N GLU A 427 6.88 12.62 1.14
CA GLU A 427 5.64 12.94 0.43
C GLU A 427 5.44 12.06 -0.81
N LEU A 428 6.49 11.85 -1.61
CA LEU A 428 6.44 10.90 -2.74
C LEU A 428 6.10 9.49 -2.27
N ASP A 429 6.77 9.03 -1.21
CA ASP A 429 6.53 7.70 -0.65
C ASP A 429 5.09 7.57 -0.14
N LEU A 430 4.55 8.58 0.53
CA LEU A 430 3.16 8.57 0.98
C LEU A 430 2.19 8.45 -0.20
N ALA A 431 2.34 9.29 -1.22
CA ALA A 431 1.51 9.24 -2.42
C ALA A 431 1.63 7.86 -3.11
N TRP A 432 2.83 7.31 -3.22
CA TRP A 432 3.07 6.03 -3.87
C TRP A 432 2.46 4.86 -3.08
N TRP A 433 2.74 4.75 -1.78
CA TRP A 433 2.26 3.64 -0.95
C TRP A 433 0.74 3.64 -0.78
N GLN A 434 0.12 4.81 -0.61
CA GLN A 434 -1.34 4.91 -0.56
C GLN A 434 -1.96 4.46 -1.88
N SER A 435 -1.44 4.93 -3.00
CA SER A 435 -1.96 4.59 -4.32
C SER A 435 -1.73 3.12 -4.68
N ALA A 436 -0.57 2.56 -4.31
CA ALA A 436 -0.27 1.14 -4.50
C ALA A 436 -1.18 0.25 -3.64
N LEU A 437 -1.40 0.60 -2.37
CA LEU A 437 -2.32 -0.13 -1.49
C LEU A 437 -3.75 -0.10 -2.01
N GLU A 438 -4.25 1.08 -2.40
CA GLU A 438 -5.59 1.23 -3.00
C GLU A 438 -5.73 0.44 -4.30
N ALA A 439 -4.68 0.43 -5.14
CA ALA A 439 -4.67 -0.34 -6.37
C ALA A 439 -4.63 -1.86 -6.12
N MET A 440 -3.93 -2.32 -5.07
CA MET A 440 -3.94 -3.72 -4.64
C MET A 440 -5.31 -4.14 -4.10
N ILE A 441 -5.93 -3.31 -3.27
CA ILE A 441 -7.26 -3.58 -2.68
C ILE A 441 -8.35 -3.61 -3.76
N SER A 442 -8.25 -2.71 -4.74
CA SER A 442 -9.23 -2.61 -5.84
C SER A 442 -9.02 -3.63 -6.96
N GLY A 443 -7.99 -4.47 -6.88
CA GLY A 443 -7.72 -5.52 -7.86
C GLY A 443 -8.36 -6.86 -7.47
N ASP A 444 -8.71 -7.68 -8.46
CA ASP A 444 -9.41 -8.97 -8.30
C ASP A 444 -8.63 -10.03 -7.48
N ASP A 445 -7.33 -9.82 -7.21
CA ASP A 445 -6.48 -10.77 -6.49
C ASP A 445 -6.32 -10.48 -4.98
N TYR A 446 -6.83 -9.35 -4.49
CA TYR A 446 -7.06 -9.22 -3.06
C TYR A 446 -8.40 -9.88 -2.82
N LEU A 447 -8.46 -10.85 -1.91
CA LEU A 447 -9.73 -11.32 -1.35
C LEU A 447 -10.51 -10.09 -0.89
N ALA A 448 -11.34 -9.56 -1.79
CA ALA A 448 -12.50 -8.80 -1.43
C ALA A 448 -13.22 -9.69 -0.42
N MET A 449 -13.36 -9.20 0.81
CA MET A 449 -13.75 -9.89 2.06
C MET A 449 -12.54 -9.98 2.99
N SER A 450 -12.35 -9.03 3.90
CA SER A 450 -13.17 -8.96 5.10
C SER A 450 -12.88 -7.64 5.80
N ASP A 451 -13.93 -6.90 6.18
CA ASP A 451 -13.77 -5.87 7.20
C ASP A 451 -13.08 -6.47 8.46
N GLY A 452 -12.41 -5.61 9.24
CA GLY A 452 -11.72 -6.08 10.46
C GLY A 452 -12.66 -6.82 11.42
N ASP A 453 -13.96 -6.53 11.37
CA ASP A 453 -14.98 -7.20 12.17
C ASP A 453 -15.28 -8.63 11.71
N SER A 454 -15.32 -8.91 10.41
CA SER A 454 -15.49 -10.27 9.89
C SER A 454 -14.28 -11.14 10.20
N LEU A 455 -13.05 -10.60 10.11
CA LEU A 455 -11.86 -11.35 10.51
C LEU A 455 -11.86 -11.67 12.00
N ARG A 456 -12.23 -10.71 12.87
CA ARG A 456 -12.39 -10.93 14.31
C ARG A 456 -13.46 -11.98 14.63
N ARG A 457 -14.59 -11.95 13.93
CA ARG A 457 -15.66 -12.96 14.08
C ARG A 457 -15.15 -14.34 13.69
N LEU A 458 -14.47 -14.45 12.55
CA LEU A 458 -13.93 -15.72 12.05
C LEU A 458 -12.85 -16.27 12.99
N GLU A 459 -11.97 -15.43 13.54
CA GLU A 459 -11.02 -15.83 14.59
C GLU A 459 -11.74 -16.32 15.86
N ALA A 460 -12.75 -15.59 16.34
CA ALA A 460 -13.49 -15.96 17.53
C ALA A 460 -14.23 -17.30 17.37
N GLU A 461 -14.85 -17.53 16.20
CA GLU A 461 -15.50 -18.78 15.85
C GLU A 461 -14.50 -19.94 15.73
N TYR A 462 -13.33 -19.71 15.11
CA TYR A 462 -12.26 -20.70 15.07
C TYR A 462 -11.80 -21.08 16.47
N ARG A 463 -11.55 -20.10 17.35
CA ARG A 463 -11.16 -20.34 18.73
C ARG A 463 -12.21 -21.16 19.47
N LEU A 464 -13.48 -20.79 19.37
CA LEU A 464 -14.57 -21.52 20.01
C LEU A 464 -14.63 -22.97 19.52
N ALA A 465 -14.53 -23.17 18.20
CA ALA A 465 -14.52 -24.50 17.60
C ALA A 465 -13.30 -25.33 18.04
N ASP A 466 -12.12 -24.73 18.13
CA ASP A 466 -10.89 -25.39 18.59
C ASP A 466 -11.01 -25.84 20.05
N HIS A 467 -11.49 -24.96 20.93
CA HIS A 467 -11.78 -25.28 22.33
C HIS A 467 -12.79 -26.42 22.46
N ALA A 468 -13.88 -26.40 21.67
CA ALA A 468 -14.86 -27.48 21.65
C ALA A 468 -14.28 -28.79 21.07
N HIS A 469 -13.36 -28.71 20.11
CA HIS A 469 -12.67 -29.88 19.56
C HIS A 469 -11.76 -30.55 20.60
N ILE A 470 -11.04 -29.75 21.39
CA ILE A 470 -10.22 -30.24 22.50
C ILE A 470 -11.11 -30.86 23.59
N ALA A 471 -12.16 -30.14 24.01
CA ALA A 471 -13.08 -30.58 25.06
C ALA A 471 -13.83 -31.89 24.71
N SER A 472 -14.11 -32.12 23.42
CA SER A 472 -14.75 -33.37 22.97
C SER A 472 -13.81 -34.58 22.92
N GLY A 473 -12.51 -34.41 23.19
CA GLY A 473 -11.51 -35.49 23.15
C GLY A 473 -11.85 -36.69 24.04
N ALA A 474 -12.29 -36.45 25.28
CA ALA A 474 -12.66 -37.54 26.19
C ALA A 474 -13.88 -38.33 25.69
N ALA A 475 -14.88 -37.65 25.13
CA ALA A 475 -16.06 -38.30 24.55
C ALA A 475 -15.68 -39.16 23.32
N ARG A 476 -14.79 -38.66 22.46
CA ARG A 476 -14.24 -39.43 21.33
C ARG A 476 -13.53 -40.69 21.79
N LEU A 477 -12.68 -40.58 22.82
CA LEU A 477 -11.94 -41.72 23.35
C LEU A 477 -12.87 -42.77 23.99
N ARG A 478 -13.90 -42.33 24.74
CA ARG A 478 -14.92 -43.23 25.29
C ARG A 478 -15.66 -43.99 24.20
N TRP A 479 -16.08 -43.30 23.14
CA TRP A 479 -16.73 -43.93 21.99
C TRP A 479 -15.81 -44.94 21.30
N LYS A 480 -14.55 -44.57 21.06
CA LYS A 480 -13.57 -45.48 20.46
C LYS A 480 -13.36 -46.76 21.28
N LEU A 481 -13.30 -46.63 22.61
CA LEU A 481 -13.22 -47.78 23.52
C LEU A 481 -14.48 -48.64 23.49
N ALA A 482 -15.67 -48.02 23.39
CA ALA A 482 -16.91 -48.74 23.24
C ALA A 482 -16.98 -49.54 21.92
N GLU A 483 -16.50 -48.95 20.81
CA GLU A 483 -16.35 -49.67 19.54
C GLU A 483 -15.40 -50.85 19.64
N MET A 484 -14.19 -50.63 20.18
CA MET A 484 -13.20 -51.69 20.38
C MET A 484 -13.72 -52.81 21.28
N TRP A 485 -14.48 -52.46 22.31
CA TRP A 485 -15.12 -53.40 23.23
C TRP A 485 -16.21 -54.24 22.54
N ARG A 486 -17.12 -53.60 21.78
CA ARG A 486 -18.14 -54.30 21.00
C ARG A 486 -17.51 -55.25 19.98
N ALA A 487 -16.48 -54.80 19.27
CA ALA A 487 -15.72 -55.64 18.35
C ALA A 487 -15.05 -56.81 19.09
N GLY A 488 -14.46 -56.56 20.27
CA GLY A 488 -13.80 -57.60 21.07
C GLY A 488 -14.75 -58.68 21.57
N ILE A 489 -15.95 -58.30 22.01
CA ILE A 489 -16.99 -59.27 22.40
C ILE A 489 -17.37 -60.15 21.21
N ALA A 490 -17.55 -59.56 20.02
CA ALA A 490 -17.90 -60.29 18.81
C ALA A 490 -16.78 -61.22 18.34
N GLU A 491 -15.51 -60.78 18.42
CA GLU A 491 -14.33 -61.56 18.05
C GLU A 491 -14.01 -62.70 19.03
N HIS A 492 -14.33 -62.53 20.32
CA HIS A 492 -13.96 -63.46 21.39
C HIS A 492 -15.16 -63.85 22.30
N PRO A 493 -16.19 -64.54 21.77
CA PRO A 493 -17.40 -64.87 22.54
C PRO A 493 -17.11 -65.74 23.76
N ARG A 494 -16.18 -66.71 23.66
CA ARG A 494 -15.77 -67.56 24.79
C ARG A 494 -15.14 -66.75 25.93
N GLN A 495 -14.25 -65.80 25.61
CA GLN A 495 -13.66 -64.93 26.64
C GLN A 495 -14.71 -64.01 27.28
N SER A 496 -15.72 -63.58 26.50
CA SER A 496 -16.83 -62.76 27.01
C SER A 496 -17.66 -63.50 28.05
N GLU A 497 -18.01 -64.76 27.79
CA GLU A 497 -18.73 -65.61 28.74
C GLU A 497 -17.91 -65.86 30.02
N LEU A 498 -16.63 -66.19 29.88
CA LEU A 498 -15.74 -66.40 31.03
C LEU A 498 -15.60 -65.14 31.88
N LEU A 499 -15.38 -63.98 31.26
CA LEU A 499 -15.31 -62.69 31.96
C LEU A 499 -16.62 -62.36 32.68
N ARG A 500 -17.76 -62.62 32.04
CA ARG A 500 -19.09 -62.44 32.64
C ARG A 500 -19.27 -63.32 33.87
N ASN A 501 -18.88 -64.60 33.79
CA ASN A 501 -18.99 -65.54 34.91
C ASN A 501 -18.06 -65.13 36.07
N LEU A 502 -16.80 -64.77 35.79
CA LEU A 502 -15.87 -64.25 36.79
C LEU A 502 -16.42 -63.04 37.55
N ILE A 503 -17.03 -62.09 36.83
CA ILE A 503 -17.63 -60.90 37.44
C ILE A 503 -18.86 -61.28 38.28
N LYS A 504 -19.69 -62.23 37.81
CA LYS A 504 -20.86 -62.72 38.58
C LYS A 504 -20.44 -63.41 39.87
N ASP A 505 -19.48 -64.33 39.80
CA ASP A 505 -18.99 -65.13 40.93
C ASP A 505 -18.29 -64.29 42.00
N GLY A 506 -17.79 -63.11 41.64
CA GLY A 506 -17.23 -62.13 42.58
C GLY A 506 -15.83 -62.46 43.09
N ARG A 507 -15.23 -63.57 42.64
CA ARG A 507 -13.85 -63.98 42.96
C ARG A 507 -12.86 -63.49 41.90
N VAL A 508 -12.91 -62.20 41.58
CA VAL A 508 -12.05 -61.59 40.56
C VAL A 508 -10.61 -61.50 41.07
N THR A 509 -9.68 -62.15 40.37
CA THR A 509 -8.23 -62.04 40.59
C THR A 509 -7.51 -61.66 39.30
N LEU A 510 -6.33 -61.05 39.40
CA LEU A 510 -5.54 -60.65 38.24
C LEU A 510 -5.09 -61.84 37.39
N SER A 511 -4.74 -62.96 38.04
CA SER A 511 -4.41 -64.21 37.36
C SER A 511 -5.61 -64.77 36.59
N ALA A 512 -6.81 -64.75 37.18
CA ALA A 512 -8.02 -65.22 36.49
C ALA A 512 -8.40 -64.32 35.31
N LEU A 513 -8.28 -62.99 35.45
CA LEU A 513 -8.55 -62.05 34.36
C LEU A 513 -7.59 -62.24 33.19
N SER A 514 -6.29 -62.38 33.48
CA SER A 514 -5.25 -62.53 32.46
C SER A 514 -5.34 -63.90 31.76
N ALA A 515 -5.71 -64.96 32.49
CA ALA A 515 -5.83 -66.30 31.91
C ALA A 515 -7.12 -66.50 31.10
N GLN A 516 -8.25 -65.96 31.57
CA GLN A 516 -9.56 -66.28 30.99
C GLN A 516 -10.03 -65.29 29.91
N ALA A 517 -9.59 -64.02 29.99
CA ALA A 517 -10.05 -62.97 29.07
C ALA A 517 -8.96 -61.95 28.66
N PRO A 518 -7.75 -62.37 28.27
CA PRO A 518 -6.62 -61.46 28.02
C PRO A 518 -6.90 -60.41 26.92
N ALA A 519 -7.63 -60.79 25.87
CA ALA A 519 -7.94 -59.90 24.74
C ALA A 519 -9.04 -58.88 25.07
N LEU A 520 -9.93 -59.21 26.01
CA LEU A 520 -11.03 -58.34 26.43
C LEU A 520 -10.61 -57.38 27.54
N VAL A 521 -9.77 -57.83 28.47
CA VAL A 521 -9.29 -57.01 29.59
C VAL A 521 -8.51 -55.79 29.09
N SER A 522 -7.63 -55.97 28.11
CA SER A 522 -6.87 -54.87 27.50
C SER A 522 -7.74 -53.87 26.74
N ARG A 523 -8.91 -54.26 26.23
CA ARG A 523 -9.87 -53.34 25.57
C ARG A 523 -10.80 -52.66 26.58
N LEU A 524 -11.12 -53.34 27.68
CA LEU A 524 -12.01 -52.84 28.72
C LEU A 524 -11.32 -51.81 29.63
N VAL A 525 -10.11 -52.16 30.08
CA VAL A 525 -9.25 -51.36 30.94
C VAL A 525 -7.83 -51.29 30.37
N PRO A 526 -7.63 -50.46 29.34
CA PRO A 526 -6.37 -50.43 28.59
C PRO A 526 -5.21 -49.81 29.37
N VAL A 527 -5.46 -49.05 30.44
CA VAL A 527 -4.41 -48.36 31.20
C VAL A 527 -4.30 -48.94 32.59
N TRP A 528 -3.13 -49.45 32.96
CA TRP A 528 -2.87 -50.05 34.25
C TRP A 528 -1.91 -49.17 35.04
N SER A 529 -2.26 -48.78 36.26
CA SER A 529 -1.40 -47.95 37.12
C SER A 529 -0.92 -48.74 38.32
N ILE A 530 0.38 -49.05 38.38
CA ILE A 530 0.98 -49.90 39.41
C ILE A 530 2.26 -49.26 39.96
N SER A 531 2.51 -49.45 41.25
CA SER A 531 3.79 -49.08 41.87
C SER A 531 4.89 -50.07 41.42
N PRO A 532 6.09 -49.61 41.07
CA PRO A 532 7.16 -50.49 40.58
C PRO A 532 7.45 -51.67 41.51
N TYR A 533 7.38 -51.47 42.83
CA TYR A 533 7.62 -52.50 43.86
C TYR A 533 6.54 -53.58 43.95
N LEU A 534 5.41 -53.41 43.27
CA LEU A 534 4.30 -54.36 43.26
C LEU A 534 4.15 -55.10 41.93
N LEU A 535 4.98 -54.80 40.93
CA LEU A 535 4.86 -55.39 39.59
C LEU A 535 4.99 -56.92 39.62
N THR A 536 6.05 -57.44 40.24
CA THR A 536 6.34 -58.88 40.29
C THR A 536 5.41 -59.67 41.21
N SER A 537 4.76 -59.00 42.17
CA SER A 537 3.84 -59.65 43.11
C SER A 537 2.39 -59.63 42.63
N LEU A 538 1.99 -58.65 41.80
CA LEU A 538 0.62 -58.49 41.32
C LEU A 538 0.41 -58.94 39.88
N LEU A 539 1.35 -58.70 38.96
CA LEU A 539 1.18 -59.01 37.55
C LEU A 539 1.59 -60.47 37.26
N PRO A 540 0.71 -61.27 36.62
CA PRO A 540 1.09 -62.58 36.09
C PRO A 540 2.17 -62.46 35.02
N ALA A 541 3.03 -63.49 34.90
CA ALA A 541 4.11 -63.51 33.92
C ALA A 541 3.62 -63.47 32.46
N GLU A 542 2.38 -63.90 32.19
CA GLU A 542 1.80 -63.86 30.85
C GLU A 542 1.25 -62.47 30.45
N GLN A 543 1.09 -61.54 31.41
CA GLN A 543 0.51 -60.23 31.13
C GLN A 543 1.51 -59.34 30.37
N LYS A 544 1.11 -58.84 29.20
CA LYS A 544 1.90 -57.95 28.35
C LYS A 544 1.21 -56.61 28.18
N PHE A 545 2.00 -55.59 27.92
CA PHE A 545 1.55 -54.24 27.56
C PHE A 545 2.24 -53.79 26.28
N ASP A 546 1.59 -52.94 25.48
CA ASP A 546 2.18 -52.42 24.25
C ASP A 546 3.14 -51.25 24.54
N ALA A 547 2.84 -50.47 25.58
CA ALA A 547 3.64 -49.33 26.01
C ALA A 547 3.73 -49.24 27.54
N VAL A 548 4.85 -48.70 28.02
CA VAL A 548 5.09 -48.40 29.44
C VAL A 548 5.35 -46.91 29.61
N VAL A 549 4.60 -46.22 30.47
CA VAL A 549 4.85 -44.84 30.86
C VAL A 549 5.43 -44.82 32.28
N ILE A 550 6.66 -44.31 32.42
CA ILE A 550 7.32 -44.21 33.72
C ILE A 550 7.21 -42.76 34.19
N LEU A 551 6.42 -42.52 35.24
CA LEU A 551 6.35 -41.25 35.94
C LEU A 551 7.52 -41.15 36.92
N ASP A 552 7.98 -39.92 37.18
CA ASP A 552 9.05 -39.63 38.13
C ASP A 552 10.34 -40.40 37.84
N ALA A 553 10.69 -40.57 36.56
CA ALA A 553 11.87 -41.33 36.14
C ALA A 553 13.18 -40.71 36.68
N GLU A 554 13.17 -39.44 37.09
CA GLU A 554 14.31 -38.79 37.77
C GLU A 554 14.62 -39.37 39.15
N SER A 555 13.59 -39.90 39.84
CA SER A 555 13.70 -40.37 41.22
C SER A 555 13.49 -41.87 41.37
N THR A 556 13.11 -42.56 40.28
CA THR A 556 12.83 -43.99 40.31
C THR A 556 14.09 -44.78 39.93
N SER A 557 14.50 -45.74 40.76
CA SER A 557 15.66 -46.57 40.47
C SER A 557 15.43 -47.51 39.28
N LEU A 558 16.45 -47.73 38.45
CA LEU A 558 16.38 -48.68 37.33
C LEU A 558 15.95 -50.07 37.79
N GLN A 559 16.47 -50.53 38.93
CA GLN A 559 16.15 -51.83 39.51
C GLN A 559 14.65 -51.99 39.81
N ALA A 560 14.00 -50.91 40.29
CA ALA A 560 12.58 -50.92 40.60
C ALA A 560 11.70 -51.00 39.34
N VAL A 561 12.13 -50.41 38.22
CA VAL A 561 11.36 -50.37 36.96
C VAL A 561 11.76 -51.47 35.98
N LEU A 562 12.86 -52.18 36.24
CA LEU A 562 13.35 -53.28 35.41
C LEU A 562 12.25 -54.31 35.07
N PRO A 563 11.36 -54.74 36.01
CA PRO A 563 10.26 -55.64 35.68
C PRO A 563 9.26 -55.08 34.65
N ALA A 564 9.09 -53.75 34.59
CA ALA A 564 8.23 -53.12 33.59
C ALA A 564 8.91 -53.02 32.21
N ILE A 565 10.24 -52.86 32.18
CA ILE A 565 11.01 -52.62 30.95
C ILE A 565 11.52 -53.94 30.34
N ALA A 566 11.67 -55.00 31.14
CA ALA A 566 12.20 -56.30 30.71
C ALA A 566 11.25 -57.12 29.81
N GLY A 567 9.99 -56.69 29.65
CA GLY A 567 9.06 -57.29 28.69
C GLY A 567 9.31 -56.84 27.24
N PRO A 568 8.65 -57.43 26.24
CA PRO A 568 8.75 -57.04 24.81
C PRO A 568 8.07 -55.68 24.49
N SER A 569 7.93 -54.81 25.49
CA SER A 569 7.06 -53.63 25.47
C SER A 569 7.87 -52.35 25.25
N LYS A 570 7.31 -51.41 24.47
CA LYS A 570 7.94 -50.09 24.22
C LYS A 570 7.85 -49.21 25.47
N TRP A 571 8.78 -48.29 25.71
CA TRP A 571 8.84 -47.51 26.96
C TRP A 571 9.02 -45.99 26.75
N LEU A 572 8.30 -45.22 27.56
CA LEU A 572 8.20 -43.76 27.58
C LEU A 572 8.53 -43.24 29.00
N PRO A 573 9.80 -43.00 29.33
CA PRO A 573 10.21 -42.39 30.59
C PRO A 573 9.95 -40.88 30.62
N LEU A 574 9.32 -40.39 31.69
CA LEU A 574 9.08 -38.96 31.94
C LEU A 574 9.84 -38.54 33.21
N ALA A 575 10.70 -37.51 33.09
CA ALA A 575 11.55 -37.03 34.16
C ALA A 575 11.40 -35.52 34.43
N THR A 576 11.47 -35.10 35.69
CA THR A 576 11.47 -33.69 36.10
C THR A 576 12.91 -33.21 36.35
N ARG A 577 13.33 -32.07 35.80
CA ARG A 577 14.65 -31.47 36.09
C ARG A 577 14.64 -30.84 37.49
N ARG A 578 15.11 -31.58 38.50
CA ARG A 578 15.59 -31.04 39.77
C ARG A 578 16.97 -31.66 40.04
N SER A 579 18.03 -31.02 39.56
CA SER A 579 19.46 -31.38 39.77
C SER A 579 19.98 -32.59 38.96
N PRO A 580 21.32 -32.76 38.79
CA PRO A 580 21.90 -33.48 37.66
C PRO A 580 21.59 -34.98 37.76
N MET A 581 21.22 -35.56 36.62
CA MET A 581 21.09 -37.01 36.43
C MET A 581 22.28 -37.76 37.07
N PRO A 582 22.06 -38.80 37.89
CA PRO A 582 22.79 -40.02 37.68
C PRO A 582 22.25 -40.60 36.37
N ALA A 583 23.09 -40.58 35.34
CA ALA A 583 22.72 -41.12 34.05
C ALA A 583 22.22 -42.57 34.22
N LEU A 584 21.09 -42.89 33.59
CA LEU A 584 20.84 -44.24 33.09
C LEU A 584 21.87 -44.52 31.98
N SER A 585 23.17 -44.57 32.33
CA SER A 585 24.26 -44.95 31.45
C SER A 585 24.71 -46.34 31.86
N ALA A 586 24.04 -47.35 31.32
CA ALA A 586 24.61 -48.68 31.21
C ALA A 586 24.88 -48.95 29.72
N SER A 587 25.96 -48.38 29.20
CA SER A 587 26.64 -48.91 28.03
C SER A 587 28.15 -48.69 28.18
N PRO A 588 28.99 -49.72 28.02
CA PRO A 588 30.43 -49.65 28.21
C PRO A 588 31.13 -49.15 26.95
N TRP A 589 30.74 -48.00 26.40
CA TRP A 589 31.43 -47.41 25.26
C TRP A 589 31.44 -45.88 25.39
N SER A 590 32.64 -45.36 25.58
CA SER A 590 32.97 -43.97 25.91
C SER A 590 32.92 -43.06 24.68
N HIS A 591 32.08 -42.03 24.71
CA HIS A 591 32.35 -40.72 24.09
C HIS A 591 31.63 -39.60 24.88
N PRO A 592 32.26 -38.42 25.09
CA PRO A 592 31.67 -37.33 25.84
C PRO A 592 30.67 -36.54 24.97
N TRP A 593 29.48 -36.26 25.51
CA TRP A 593 28.45 -35.45 24.86
C TRP A 593 28.73 -33.94 25.08
N PRO A 594 28.53 -33.08 24.06
CA PRO A 594 28.67 -31.63 24.22
C PRO A 594 27.46 -31.00 24.94
N GLU A 595 27.71 -29.99 25.77
CA GLU A 595 26.69 -29.21 26.47
C GLU A 595 25.77 -28.43 25.50
N PRO A 596 24.43 -28.42 25.69
CA PRO A 596 23.54 -27.60 24.89
C PRO A 596 23.28 -26.21 25.50
N GLN A 597 23.41 -25.17 24.66
CA GLN A 597 22.91 -23.82 24.93
C GLN A 597 21.37 -23.83 25.04
N ALA A 598 20.85 -23.30 26.16
CA ALA A 598 19.44 -23.33 26.52
C ALA A 598 18.62 -22.20 25.88
N LYS A 599 17.59 -22.53 25.08
CA LYS A 599 16.42 -21.65 24.80
C LYS A 599 15.09 -22.38 24.56
N THR A 600 14.94 -23.64 24.96
CA THR A 600 13.64 -24.35 24.94
C THR A 600 13.31 -24.99 26.29
N PRO A 601 12.08 -24.84 26.83
CA PRO A 601 11.70 -25.40 28.14
C PRO A 601 11.48 -26.92 28.13
N TRP A 602 11.74 -27.60 27.00
CA TRP A 602 11.53 -29.03 26.79
C TRP A 602 12.79 -29.65 26.19
N THR A 603 13.28 -30.75 26.78
CA THR A 603 14.33 -31.58 26.16
C THR A 603 13.77 -32.97 25.92
N VAL A 604 13.78 -33.41 24.65
CA VAL A 604 13.31 -34.73 24.21
C VAL A 604 14.49 -35.48 23.63
N HIS A 605 14.77 -36.68 24.14
CA HIS A 605 15.82 -37.56 23.60
C HIS A 605 15.18 -38.84 23.05
N SER A 606 15.46 -39.18 21.80
CA SER A 606 15.10 -40.45 21.18
C SER A 606 16.12 -41.52 21.57
N MET A 607 15.66 -42.72 21.89
CA MET A 607 16.53 -43.88 22.15
C MET A 607 16.27 -44.98 21.10
N PRO A 608 17.28 -45.40 20.32
CA PRO A 608 17.13 -46.53 19.40
C PRO A 608 17.05 -47.87 20.17
N TRP A 609 16.21 -48.78 19.67
CA TRP A 609 16.13 -50.18 20.14
C TRP A 609 17.29 -51.01 19.56
N PRO A 610 17.97 -51.88 20.34
CA PRO A 610 18.92 -52.84 19.80
C PRO A 610 18.19 -54.12 19.39
N GLY A 611 18.22 -54.50 18.11
CA GLY A 611 17.59 -55.75 17.69
C GLY A 611 17.47 -56.04 16.19
N SER A 612 18.59 -56.13 15.47
CA SER A 612 18.80 -57.14 14.42
C SER A 612 20.30 -57.29 14.16
N CYS A 613 20.88 -58.41 14.58
CA CYS A 613 22.21 -58.80 14.12
C CYS A 613 22.11 -59.14 12.62
N PRO A 614 22.93 -58.57 11.73
CA PRO A 614 23.12 -59.15 10.41
C PRO A 614 23.97 -60.43 10.53
N PRO A 615 23.76 -61.45 9.68
CA PRO A 615 24.61 -62.62 9.66
C PRO A 615 26.01 -62.19 9.20
N GLY A 616 27.02 -62.81 9.81
CA GLY A 616 28.40 -62.40 9.69
C GLY A 616 28.98 -62.45 8.28
N SER A 617 30.10 -61.74 8.16
CA SER A 617 31.20 -62.01 7.24
C SER A 617 32.50 -61.68 7.95
#